data_AF-X1MWP8-F1
#
_entry.id   AF-X1MWP8-F1
#
_cell.length_a   1.000
_cell.length_b   1.000
_cell.length_c   1.000
_cell.angle_alpha   90.00
_cell.angle_beta   90.00
_cell.angle_gamma   90.00
#
_symmetry.space_group_name_H-M   'P 1'
#
loop_
_entity.id
_entity.type
_entity.pdbx_description
1 polymer ?
#
loop_
_entity_poly.entity_id
_entity_poly.type
_entity_poly.pdbx_seq_one_letter_code
_entity_poly.pdbx_strand_id
1 'polypeptide(L)'
;MKKKFDQVYQFKITLKDIKPLIWRSIRVPKTYTFWGFHVAIQDVMGWYDSHLHEFEIVNPLSGTKTIIGIPNEDEDFANYKTLPGWKQKISDYFSKENKGVKTIYIKTIIDCLNK
;
A
#
# COMPACT_ATOMS: atom_id res chain seq x y z
N MET A 1 -6.49 -24.59 8.80
CA MET A 1 -5.44 -24.20 9.79
C MET A 1 -5.38 -22.68 9.87
N LYS A 2 -5.56 -22.07 11.06
CA LYS A 2 -5.33 -20.62 11.23
C LYS A 2 -3.81 -20.37 11.31
N LYS A 3 -3.24 -19.62 10.36
CA LYS A 3 -1.86 -19.13 10.48
C LYS A 3 -1.76 -18.27 11.75
N LYS A 4 -0.85 -18.59 12.66
CA LYS A 4 -0.50 -17.72 13.79
C LYS A 4 0.27 -16.53 13.24
N PHE A 5 -0.24 -15.32 13.48
CA PHE A 5 0.45 -14.09 13.16
C PHE A 5 0.93 -13.49 14.48
N ASP A 6 2.13 -13.86 14.90
CA ASP A 6 2.67 -13.47 16.21
C ASP A 6 2.96 -11.95 16.29
N GLN A 7 2.96 -11.25 15.15
CA GLN A 7 3.13 -9.80 15.06
C GLN A 7 2.16 -9.18 14.05
N VAL A 8 1.46 -8.14 14.49
CA VAL A 8 0.53 -7.35 13.67
C VAL A 8 0.97 -5.89 13.60
N TYR A 9 0.71 -5.26 12.47
CA TYR A 9 0.80 -3.82 12.30
C TYR A 9 -0.60 -3.20 12.39
N GLN A 10 -0.69 -2.05 13.06
CA GLN A 10 -1.89 -1.23 13.06
C GLN A 10 -1.63 0.00 12.20
N PHE A 11 -2.41 0.13 11.13
CA PHE A 11 -2.35 1.28 10.23
C PHE A 11 -3.56 2.18 10.46
N LYS A 12 -3.33 3.48 10.25
CA LYS A 12 -4.38 4.47 10.00
C LYS A 12 -4.26 4.87 8.54
N ILE A 13 -5.31 4.63 7.76
CA ILE A 13 -5.40 4.95 6.34
C ILE A 13 -6.31 6.18 6.23
N THR A 14 -5.87 7.20 5.49
CA THR A 14 -6.59 8.44 5.31
C THR A 14 -6.66 8.77 3.82
N LEU A 15 -7.83 9.18 3.33
CA LEU A 15 -7.93 9.76 1.99
C LEU A 15 -7.47 11.22 2.06
N LYS A 16 -6.52 11.57 1.20
CA LYS A 16 -6.03 12.95 1.09
C LYS A 16 -7.04 13.79 0.31
N ASP A 17 -7.00 15.10 0.54
CA ASP A 17 -7.73 16.11 -0.23
C ASP A 17 -9.26 16.00 -0.24
N ILE A 18 -9.83 15.22 0.69
CA ILE A 18 -11.28 15.08 0.89
C ILE A 18 -11.71 15.74 2.21
N LYS A 19 -12.86 16.42 2.19
CA LYS A 19 -13.55 16.95 3.37
C LYS A 19 -15.01 16.46 3.41
N PRO A 20 -15.50 15.92 4.55
CA PRO A 20 -14.76 15.67 5.80
C PRO A 20 -13.69 14.57 5.63
N LEU A 21 -12.68 14.54 6.51
CA LEU A 21 -11.57 13.58 6.44
C LEU A 21 -12.09 12.14 6.54
N ILE A 22 -11.94 11.37 5.46
CA ILE A 22 -12.27 9.94 5.45
C ILE A 22 -11.04 9.13 5.89
N TRP A 23 -11.22 8.28 6.89
CA TRP A 23 -10.16 7.42 7.40
C TRP A 23 -10.67 6.05 7.89
N ARG A 24 -9.77 5.08 7.95
CA ARG A 24 -9.98 3.73 8.50
C ARG A 24 -8.78 3.31 9.34
N SER A 25 -8.98 2.50 10.39
CA SER A 25 -7.88 1.83 11.09
C SER A 25 -7.98 0.33 10.90
N ILE A 26 -6.88 -0.29 10.49
CA ILE A 26 -6.82 -1.73 10.23
C ILE A 26 -5.64 -2.37 10.95
N ARG A 27 -5.81 -3.64 11.31
CA ARG A 27 -4.75 -4.49 11.83
C ARG A 27 -4.47 -5.58 10.82
N VAL A 28 -3.23 -5.65 10.35
CA VAL A 28 -2.79 -6.66 9.39
C VAL A 28 -1.56 -7.39 9.93
N PRO A 29 -1.41 -8.68 9.61
CA PRO A 29 -0.18 -9.40 9.90
C PRO A 29 1.04 -8.71 9.32
N LYS A 30 2.14 -8.66 10.07
CA LYS A 30 3.43 -8.17 9.58
C LYS A 30 3.93 -8.92 8.33
N THR A 31 3.49 -10.16 8.16
CA THR A 31 3.84 -11.03 7.02
C THR A 31 3.08 -10.70 5.73
N TYR A 32 2.17 -9.72 5.74
CA TYR A 32 1.46 -9.31 4.53
C TYR A 32 2.43 -8.83 3.45
N THR A 33 2.11 -9.14 2.20
CA THR A 33 2.70 -8.49 1.05
C THR A 33 2.02 -7.15 0.80
N PHE A 34 2.60 -6.29 -0.03
CA PHE A 34 1.93 -5.07 -0.47
C PHE A 34 0.64 -5.37 -1.23
N TRP A 35 0.57 -6.49 -1.97
CA TRP A 35 -0.68 -6.97 -2.55
C TRP A 35 -1.74 -7.30 -1.49
N GLY A 36 -1.37 -8.07 -0.46
CA GLY A 36 -2.31 -8.38 0.63
C GLY A 36 -2.75 -7.14 1.40
N PHE A 37 -1.86 -6.14 1.52
CA PHE A 37 -2.18 -4.86 2.12
C PHE A 37 -3.11 -4.01 1.25
N HIS A 38 -2.91 -3.98 -0.07
CA HIS A 38 -3.83 -3.40 -1.04
C HIS A 38 -5.24 -3.96 -0.90
N VAL A 39 -5.39 -5.29 -0.90
CA VAL A 39 -6.70 -5.94 -0.73
C VAL A 39 -7.36 -5.53 0.59
N ALA A 40 -6.60 -5.50 1.71
CA ALA A 40 -7.15 -5.06 2.99
C ALA A 40 -7.59 -3.58 2.99
N ILE A 41 -6.93 -2.72 2.21
CA ILE A 41 -7.35 -1.33 2.02
C ILE A 41 -8.65 -1.26 1.19
N GLN A 42 -8.73 -2.03 0.10
CA GLN A 42 -9.94 -2.11 -0.74
C GLN A 42 -11.15 -2.51 0.11
N ASP A 43 -11.02 -3.55 0.94
CA ASP A 43 -12.08 -4.05 1.80
C ASP A 43 -12.61 -2.99 2.78
N VAL A 44 -11.73 -2.28 3.48
CA VAL A 44 -12.16 -1.30 4.50
C VAL A 44 -12.63 0.04 3.93
N MET A 45 -12.21 0.35 2.72
CA MET A 45 -12.70 1.52 1.98
C MET A 45 -13.98 1.21 1.19
N GLY A 46 -14.32 -0.07 0.99
CA GLY A 46 -15.47 -0.48 0.16
C GLY A 46 -15.21 -0.28 -1.34
N TRP A 47 -13.95 -0.43 -1.76
CA TRP A 47 -13.54 -0.31 -3.16
C TRP A 47 -13.47 -1.68 -3.86
N TYR A 48 -13.49 -1.67 -5.19
CA TYR A 48 -13.68 -2.87 -6.02
C TYR A 48 -12.49 -3.17 -6.96
N ASP A 49 -11.28 -2.72 -6.60
CA ASP A 49 -10.04 -2.96 -7.36
C ASP A 49 -10.15 -2.61 -8.87
N SER A 50 -10.96 -1.60 -9.20
CA SER A 50 -11.30 -1.28 -10.60
C SER A 50 -10.26 -0.39 -11.30
N HIS A 51 -9.22 0.03 -10.59
CA HIS A 51 -8.19 0.93 -11.08
C HIS A 51 -6.80 0.42 -10.69
N LEU A 52 -5.80 0.79 -11.50
CA LEU A 52 -4.40 0.53 -11.17
C LEU A 52 -4.02 1.18 -9.84
N HIS A 53 -3.07 0.55 -9.16
CA HIS A 53 -2.56 1.02 -7.89
C HIS A 53 -1.04 0.85 -7.83
N GLU A 54 -0.41 1.69 -7.02
CA GLU A 54 0.99 1.58 -6.66
C GLU A 54 1.19 2.13 -5.24
N PHE A 55 2.31 1.76 -4.64
CA PHE A 55 2.79 2.24 -3.36
C PHE A 55 4.13 2.92 -3.58
N GLU A 56 4.20 4.19 -3.22
CA GLU A 56 5.45 4.93 -3.12
C GLU A 56 5.96 4.87 -1.68
N ILE A 57 7.19 4.38 -1.50
CA ILE A 57 7.80 4.26 -0.16
C ILE A 57 9.32 4.42 -0.22
N VAL A 58 9.92 4.94 0.85
CA VAL A 58 11.38 4.96 1.00
C VAL A 58 11.85 3.58 1.46
N ASN A 59 12.77 2.98 0.71
CA ASN A 59 13.38 1.72 1.12
C ASN A 59 14.34 1.98 2.31
N PRO A 60 14.15 1.31 3.45
CA PRO A 60 14.94 1.59 4.66
C PRO A 60 16.41 1.19 4.54
N LEU A 61 16.78 0.31 3.61
CA LEU A 61 18.15 -0.13 3.38
C LEU A 61 18.91 0.82 2.46
N SER A 62 18.27 1.29 1.38
CA SER A 62 18.92 2.17 0.40
C SER A 62 18.68 3.65 0.64
N GLY A 63 17.66 4.01 1.43
CA GLY A 63 17.22 5.40 1.60
C GLY A 63 16.57 6.02 0.35
N THR A 64 16.36 5.23 -0.71
CA THR A 64 15.83 5.71 -1.99
C THR A 64 14.32 5.44 -2.11
N LYS A 65 13.63 6.34 -2.82
CA LYS A 65 12.23 6.16 -3.19
C LYS A 65 12.08 4.93 -4.08
N THR A 66 11.15 4.07 -3.71
CA THR A 66 10.83 2.80 -4.36
C THR A 66 9.35 2.76 -4.64
N ILE A 67 9.00 2.20 -5.80
CA ILE A 67 7.62 2.01 -6.22
C ILE A 67 7.29 0.53 -6.20
N ILE A 68 6.15 0.18 -5.60
CA ILE A 68 5.70 -1.20 -5.43
C ILE A 68 4.27 -1.31 -5.96
N GLY A 69 4.02 -2.22 -6.89
CA GLY A 69 2.72 -2.34 -7.56
C GLY A 69 2.72 -3.49 -8.55
N ILE A 70 2.00 -3.32 -9.65
CA ILE A 70 2.03 -4.24 -10.80
C ILE A 70 3.14 -3.74 -11.74
N PRO A 71 4.22 -4.50 -11.98
CA PRO A 71 5.24 -4.12 -12.95
C PRO A 71 4.64 -4.03 -14.35
N ASN A 72 5.05 -3.02 -15.12
CA ASN A 72 4.74 -2.99 -16.54
C ASN A 72 5.68 -3.99 -17.26
N GLU A 73 5.11 -4.79 -18.16
CA GLU A 73 5.88 -5.71 -19.01
C GLU A 73 6.44 -5.00 -20.25
N ASP A 74 5.93 -3.80 -20.57
CA ASP A 74 6.40 -3.00 -21.70
C ASP A 74 7.76 -2.37 -21.42
N GLU A 75 8.80 -2.92 -22.05
CA GLU A 75 10.20 -2.48 -21.95
C GLU A 75 10.41 -1.01 -22.38
N ASP A 76 9.50 -0.44 -23.17
CA ASP A 76 9.57 0.96 -23.64
C ASP A 76 9.33 2.00 -22.53
N PHE A 77 8.80 1.59 -21.37
CA PHE A 77 8.63 2.43 -20.17
C PHE A 77 9.76 2.23 -19.13
N ALA A 78 10.93 1.73 -19.55
CA ALA A 78 12.08 1.30 -18.73
C ALA A 78 12.56 2.22 -17.60
N ASN A 79 12.20 3.51 -17.58
CA ASN A 79 12.64 4.44 -16.54
C ASN A 79 11.85 4.32 -15.22
N TYR A 80 10.76 3.55 -15.17
CA TYR A 80 9.98 3.35 -13.94
C TYR A 80 10.02 1.89 -13.48
N LYS A 81 11.02 1.57 -12.65
CA LYS A 81 11.17 0.22 -12.06
C LYS A 81 10.17 0.03 -10.92
N THR A 82 9.01 -0.54 -11.23
CA THR A 82 8.02 -0.99 -10.25
C THR A 82 8.37 -2.36 -9.72
N LEU A 83 8.50 -2.50 -8.39
CA LEU A 83 8.67 -3.81 -7.75
C LEU A 83 7.31 -4.52 -7.63
N PRO A 84 7.25 -5.85 -7.87
CA PRO A 84 6.00 -6.59 -7.78
C PRO A 84 5.46 -6.64 -6.34
N GLY A 85 4.27 -6.07 -6.12
CA GLY A 85 3.64 -5.96 -4.80
C GLY A 85 3.28 -7.29 -4.13
N TRP A 86 3.12 -8.36 -4.92
CA TRP A 86 2.94 -9.72 -4.40
C TRP A 86 4.24 -10.37 -3.90
N LYS A 87 5.42 -9.78 -4.15
CA LYS A 87 6.71 -10.28 -3.63
C LYS A 87 7.23 -9.48 -2.45
N GLN A 88 6.90 -8.19 -2.36
CA GLN A 88 7.40 -7.29 -1.30
C GLN A 88 6.56 -7.44 -0.03
N LYS A 89 7.18 -7.68 1.13
CA LYS A 89 6.46 -7.71 2.41
C LYS A 89 6.40 -6.32 3.02
N ILE A 90 5.30 -5.98 3.68
CA ILE A 90 5.18 -4.72 4.41
C ILE A 90 6.20 -4.67 5.58
N SER A 91 6.59 -5.82 6.14
CA SER A 91 7.63 -5.91 7.16
C SER A 91 8.98 -5.33 6.76
N ASP A 92 9.28 -5.34 5.47
CA ASP A 92 10.61 -4.98 4.96
C ASP A 92 10.76 -3.46 4.81
N TYR A 93 9.64 -2.73 4.87
CA TYR A 93 9.58 -1.29 4.68
C TYR A 93 9.06 -0.53 5.91
N PHE A 94 8.11 -1.12 6.65
CA PHE A 94 7.57 -0.54 7.88
C PHE A 94 8.30 -1.08 9.12
N SER A 95 8.88 -0.19 9.92
CA SER A 95 9.50 -0.50 11.23
C SER A 95 8.88 0.32 12.36
N LYS A 96 9.09 -0.09 13.63
CA LYS A 96 8.63 0.66 14.81
C LYS A 96 9.26 2.06 14.92
N GLU A 97 10.43 2.25 14.31
CA GLU A 97 11.23 3.48 14.33
C GLU A 97 10.90 4.39 13.14
N ASN A 98 10.46 3.82 12.01
CA ASN A 98 9.88 4.55 10.88
C ASN A 98 8.39 4.86 11.11
N LYS A 99 8.09 5.67 12.14
CA LYS A 99 6.73 6.17 12.45
C LYS A 99 6.19 7.17 11.40
N GLY A 100 6.99 7.50 10.39
CA GLY A 100 6.69 8.52 9.40
C GLY A 100 6.70 7.97 7.98
N VAL A 101 5.86 6.99 7.65
CA VAL A 101 5.47 6.81 6.24
C VAL A 101 4.50 7.94 5.90
N LYS A 102 5.10 9.10 5.61
CA LYS A 102 4.42 10.23 4.98
C LYS A 102 4.15 9.82 3.56
N THR A 103 2.88 9.47 3.31
CA THR A 103 2.29 9.28 1.97
C THR A 103 2.37 7.85 1.44
N ILE A 104 1.36 7.04 1.77
CA ILE A 104 0.91 5.98 0.88
C ILE A 104 0.12 6.69 -0.22
N TYR A 105 0.75 6.96 -1.37
CA TYR A 105 0.03 7.49 -2.53
C TYR A 105 -0.66 6.30 -3.21
N ILE A 106 -1.85 5.93 -2.76
CA ILE A 106 -2.68 5.01 -3.54
C ILE A 106 -3.26 5.87 -4.66
N LYS A 107 -2.65 5.84 -5.84
CA LYS A 107 -3.25 6.43 -7.05
C LYS A 107 -4.42 5.55 -7.52
N THR A 108 -5.37 5.25 -6.65
CA THR A 108 -6.73 4.94 -7.11
C THR A 108 -7.27 6.29 -7.55
N ILE A 109 -7.40 6.50 -8.86
CA ILE A 109 -8.19 7.64 -9.35
C ILE A 109 -9.53 7.54 -8.62
N ILE A 110 -9.81 8.58 -7.82
CA ILE A 110 -11.00 8.72 -7.00
C ILE A 110 -12.18 8.79 -7.97
N ASP A 111 -12.81 7.66 -8.22
CA ASP A 111 -14.09 7.57 -8.94
C ASP A 111 -15.21 7.05 -8.02
N CYS A 112 -15.19 7.45 -6.76
CA CYS A 112 -16.35 7.32 -5.88
C CYS A 112 -16.73 8.64 -5.21
N LEU A 113 -16.70 9.73 -5.98
CA LEU A 113 -17.49 10.94 -5.69
C LEU A 113 -18.88 10.90 -6.35
N ASN A 114 -19.37 9.75 -6.84
CA ASN A 114 -20.74 9.64 -7.34
C ASN A 114 -21.37 8.28 -7.00
N LYS A 115 -22.03 8.21 -5.85
CA LYS A 115 -23.43 7.77 -5.74
C LYS A 115 -24.13 8.64 -4.70
#